data_AF-A0A972GDI8-F1
#
_entry.id   AF-A0A972GDI8-F1
#
_cell.length_a   1.000
_cell.length_b   1.000
_cell.length_c   1.000
_cell.angle_alpha   90.00
_cell.angle_beta   90.00
_cell.angle_gamma   90.00
#
_symmetry.space_group_name_H-M   'P 1'
#
loop_
_entity.id
_entity.type
_entity.pdbx_description
1 polymer ?
#
loop_
_entity_poly.entity_id
_entity_poly.type
_entity_poly.pdbx_seq_one_letter_code
_entity_poly.pdbx_strand_id
1 'polypeptide(L)'
;MPDKEDIEHQRELLAIHRRTLAHHLKQRATLGAAYAPPGNVHGIEEARKNIKKIKQTLLGWNQIVENHPDDEEKSPEAEQPQTEKPVSTEEFQPTIGIVTALKHENVAMKSLLDNVVEPKDTQWRPGWRYLQGDIPSFNGKIHHVILARVDQGNNQAASRVTILLERFPTVQVIIMVGIAGGVPEPSKAETHVRLGDIVVSNKYGVVQYDFIKREADGSAAYRHVPRAPSAILLEGIDALAEASLEGRRPWIPYIAKAIENLKNSDDIWDRPDIAKDILHDESGQIIPPPYRKRPNEPQVFFGAIASANTLLKDRTVRNALQQRFGVKAVEMEGSGVADAAWNHSIGYLVVRGICDYCDDKKGDEWQNYAAIVAAAYTRALLEAVPAVKAVSVGDGGNNGSDRDEGKPVPSPANQQLELKARNRLADLLVNTGKAETGSRSALCRRIDVDPGRLSFVARGSDQDFATELVNLLNTNRRYTELIALCDEIEPALGDNPRRELDKIREKIVKLQVS
;
A
#
# COMPACT_ATOMS: atom_id res chain seq x y z
N MET A 1 58.25 -10.30 -37.43
CA MET A 1 58.57 -10.13 -35.99
C MET A 1 59.48 -8.93 -35.90
N PRO A 2 59.25 -8.00 -34.95
CA PRO A 2 60.13 -6.85 -34.78
C PRO A 2 61.55 -7.32 -34.46
N ASP A 3 62.55 -6.53 -34.84
CA ASP A 3 63.92 -6.82 -34.40
C ASP A 3 64.16 -6.34 -32.96
N LYS A 4 65.36 -6.57 -32.43
CA LYS A 4 65.70 -6.14 -31.06
C LYS A 4 65.76 -4.62 -30.92
N GLU A 5 66.08 -3.91 -32.00
CA GLU A 5 66.23 -2.46 -32.02
C GLU A 5 64.85 -1.78 -31.97
N ASP A 6 63.87 -2.33 -32.69
CA ASP A 6 62.46 -1.92 -32.66
C ASP A 6 61.85 -2.03 -31.26
N ILE A 7 62.13 -3.14 -30.56
CA ILE A 7 61.62 -3.38 -29.20
C ILE A 7 62.23 -2.38 -28.21
N GLU A 8 63.55 -2.16 -28.30
CA GLU A 8 64.25 -1.22 -27.41
C GLU A 8 63.78 0.22 -27.66
N HIS A 9 63.59 0.60 -28.93
CA HIS A 9 63.06 1.91 -29.29
C HIS A 9 61.65 2.15 -28.71
N GLN A 10 60.75 1.16 -28.77
CA GLN A 10 59.42 1.27 -28.16
C GLN A 10 59.49 1.36 -26.62
N ARG A 11 60.43 0.66 -25.98
CA ARG A 11 60.65 0.77 -24.53
C ARG A 11 61.18 2.14 -24.13
N GLU A 12 62.08 2.72 -24.92
CA GLU A 12 62.59 4.06 -24.71
C GLU A 12 61.49 5.12 -24.85
N LEU A 13 60.68 5.03 -25.92
CA LEU A 13 59.51 5.90 -26.11
C LEU A 13 58.51 5.80 -24.94
N LEU A 14 58.25 4.59 -24.44
CA LEU A 14 57.40 4.38 -23.27
C LEU A 14 57.95 5.10 -22.03
N ALA A 15 59.26 5.00 -21.80
CA ALA A 15 59.93 5.66 -20.68
C ALA A 15 59.92 7.20 -20.80
N ILE A 16 59.99 7.72 -22.03
CA ILE A 16 59.88 9.17 -22.31
C ILE A 16 58.47 9.66 -21.99
N HIS A 17 57.43 9.02 -22.53
CA HIS A 17 56.06 9.47 -22.29
C HIS A 17 55.63 9.35 -20.83
N ARG A 18 56.12 8.34 -20.09
CA ARG A 18 55.91 8.24 -18.63
C ARG A 18 56.56 9.41 -17.86
N ARG A 19 57.76 9.83 -18.25
CA ARG A 19 58.42 11.00 -17.65
C ARG A 19 57.64 12.29 -17.93
N THR A 20 57.17 12.47 -19.16
CA THR A 20 56.32 13.61 -19.54
C THR A 20 55.01 13.62 -18.75
N LEU A 21 54.36 12.46 -18.61
CA LEU A 21 53.13 12.32 -17.82
C LEU A 21 53.36 12.66 -16.34
N ALA A 22 54.43 12.15 -15.73
CA ALA A 22 54.78 12.46 -14.34
C ALA A 22 55.03 13.97 -14.13
N HIS A 23 55.65 14.64 -15.10
CA HIS A 23 55.86 16.09 -15.04
C HIS A 23 54.54 16.86 -15.02
N HIS A 24 53.62 16.53 -15.94
CA HIS A 24 52.32 17.17 -16.03
C HIS A 24 51.42 16.88 -14.81
N LEU A 25 51.40 15.64 -14.32
CA LEU A 25 50.67 15.28 -13.09
C LEU A 25 51.20 16.04 -11.87
N LYS A 26 52.52 16.21 -11.74
CA LYS A 26 53.12 17.02 -10.67
C LYS A 26 52.73 18.49 -10.78
N GLN A 27 52.73 19.06 -11.99
CA GLN A 27 52.26 20.44 -12.21
C GLN A 27 50.78 20.61 -11.86
N ARG A 28 49.93 19.62 -12.19
CA ARG A 28 48.49 19.63 -11.87
C ARG A 28 48.24 19.53 -10.37
N ALA A 29 49.02 18.72 -9.66
CA ALA A 29 48.93 18.60 -8.20
C ALA A 29 49.31 19.91 -7.49
N THR A 30 50.32 20.64 -7.98
CA THR A 30 50.76 21.91 -7.37
C THR A 30 49.75 23.05 -7.56
N LEU A 31 49.08 23.12 -8.72
CA LEU A 31 48.14 24.20 -9.04
C LEU A 31 46.69 23.91 -8.58
N GLY A 32 46.36 22.64 -8.30
CA GLY A 32 45.00 22.19 -8.03
C GLY A 32 44.20 21.95 -9.32
N ALA A 33 43.34 20.93 -9.31
CA ALA A 33 42.65 20.44 -10.52
C ALA A 33 41.78 21.50 -11.22
N ALA A 34 41.21 22.46 -10.48
CA ALA A 34 40.38 23.53 -11.01
C ALA A 34 41.16 24.71 -11.64
N TYR A 35 42.48 24.78 -11.43
CA TYR A 35 43.32 25.90 -11.87
C TYR A 35 44.47 25.45 -12.80
N ALA A 36 44.44 24.20 -13.26
CA ALA A 36 45.46 23.69 -14.16
C ALA A 36 45.34 24.34 -15.55
N PRO A 37 46.43 24.86 -16.14
CA PRO A 37 46.41 25.45 -17.48
C PRO A 37 45.96 24.43 -18.54
N PRO A 38 45.24 24.84 -19.60
CA PRO A 38 44.77 23.93 -20.65
C PRO A 38 45.87 23.08 -21.28
N GLY A 39 47.08 23.63 -21.46
CA GLY A 39 48.23 22.90 -21.98
C GLY A 39 48.71 21.76 -21.08
N ASN A 40 48.46 21.84 -19.76
CA ASN A 40 48.79 20.78 -18.82
C ASN A 40 47.76 19.63 -18.88
N VAL A 41 46.47 19.97 -18.98
CA VAL A 41 45.40 18.97 -19.14
C VAL A 41 45.59 18.19 -20.45
N HIS A 42 45.83 18.90 -21.56
CA HIS A 42 46.07 18.28 -22.85
C HIS A 42 47.34 17.42 -22.87
N GLY A 43 48.41 17.87 -22.22
CA GLY A 43 49.66 17.10 -22.09
C GLY A 43 49.50 15.79 -21.33
N ILE A 44 48.63 15.74 -20.31
CA ILE A 44 48.30 14.50 -19.56
C ILE A 44 47.58 13.50 -20.47
N GLU A 45 46.54 13.95 -21.18
CA GLU A 45 45.74 13.13 -22.09
C GLU A 45 46.60 12.56 -23.23
N GLU A 46 47.42 13.40 -23.85
CA GLU A 46 48.28 13.00 -24.96
C GLU A 46 49.35 12.00 -24.51
N ALA A 47 50.00 12.23 -23.36
CA ALA A 47 51.00 11.32 -22.83
C ALA A 47 50.40 9.94 -22.50
N ARG A 48 49.21 9.89 -21.86
CA ARG A 48 48.50 8.63 -21.58
C ARG A 48 48.08 7.89 -22.85
N LYS A 49 47.59 8.62 -23.85
CA LYS A 49 47.22 8.03 -25.15
C LYS A 49 48.42 7.39 -25.84
N ASN A 50 49.57 8.05 -25.82
CA ASN A 50 50.81 7.52 -26.41
C ASN A 50 51.35 6.32 -25.63
N ILE A 51 51.33 6.36 -24.29
CA ILE A 51 51.67 5.23 -23.42
C ILE A 51 50.79 4.01 -23.75
N LYS A 52 49.46 4.19 -23.85
CA LYS A 52 48.52 3.11 -24.18
C LYS A 52 48.84 2.49 -25.55
N LYS A 53 49.10 3.32 -26.56
CA LYS A 53 49.43 2.86 -27.91
C LYS A 53 50.73 2.05 -27.93
N ILE A 54 51.77 2.52 -27.26
CA ILE A 54 53.08 1.83 -27.18
C ILE A 54 52.96 0.50 -26.43
N LYS A 55 52.22 0.47 -25.31
CA LYS A 55 51.96 -0.77 -24.55
C LYS A 55 51.22 -1.80 -25.40
N GLN A 56 50.23 -1.39 -26.18
CA GLN A 56 49.52 -2.28 -27.12
C GLN A 56 50.45 -2.85 -28.19
N THR A 57 51.34 -2.03 -28.77
CA THR A 57 52.34 -2.49 -29.75
C THR A 57 53.28 -3.52 -29.14
N LEU A 58 53.88 -3.24 -27.97
CA LEU A 58 54.79 -4.15 -27.28
C LEU A 58 54.12 -5.47 -26.88
N LEU A 59 52.86 -5.42 -26.40
CA LEU A 59 52.06 -6.61 -26.10
C LEU A 59 51.75 -7.42 -27.37
N GLY A 60 51.44 -6.75 -28.49
CA GLY A 60 51.25 -7.39 -29.79
C GLY A 60 52.51 -8.08 -30.32
N TRP A 61 53.68 -7.70 -29.82
CA TRP A 61 54.97 -8.35 -30.07
C TRP A 61 55.37 -9.39 -29.00
N ASN A 62 54.41 -9.77 -28.16
CA ASN A 62 54.58 -10.73 -27.06
C ASN A 62 55.64 -10.31 -26.03
N GLN A 63 55.90 -9.01 -25.89
CA GLN A 63 56.80 -8.45 -24.90
C GLN A 63 56.05 -8.17 -23.59
N ILE A 64 56.67 -8.51 -22.46
CA ILE A 64 56.14 -8.16 -21.13
C ILE A 64 56.36 -6.67 -20.90
N VAL A 65 55.30 -5.96 -20.52
CA VAL A 65 55.33 -4.53 -20.19
C VAL A 65 54.75 -4.31 -18.80
N GLU A 66 55.51 -3.65 -17.93
CA GLU A 66 55.11 -3.31 -16.57
C GLU A 66 53.97 -2.29 -16.57
N ASN A 67 53.00 -2.42 -15.66
CA ASN A 67 51.90 -1.47 -15.48
C ASN A 67 52.24 -0.42 -14.43
N HIS A 68 52.32 0.85 -14.81
CA HIS A 68 52.52 1.95 -13.87
C HIS A 68 51.16 2.54 -13.48
N PRO A 69 50.91 2.86 -12.18
CA PRO A 69 49.61 3.31 -11.69
C PRO A 69 49.10 4.63 -12.31
N ASP A 70 50.01 5.42 -12.90
CA ASP A 70 49.68 6.68 -13.55
C ASP A 70 49.44 6.58 -15.06
N ASP A 71 49.78 5.43 -15.68
CA ASP A 71 49.67 5.19 -17.14
C ASP A 71 48.24 5.41 -17.67
N GLU A 72 47.26 5.21 -16.80
CA GLU A 72 45.84 5.38 -17.09
C GLU A 72 45.23 6.46 -16.21
N GLU A 73 44.17 7.08 -16.71
CA GLU A 73 43.41 8.04 -15.93
C GLU A 73 42.64 7.30 -14.84
N LYS A 74 42.95 7.61 -13.57
CA LYS A 74 42.02 7.32 -12.49
C LYS A 74 40.78 8.17 -12.74
N SER A 75 39.74 7.57 -13.33
CA SER A 75 38.45 8.21 -13.52
C SER A 75 38.02 8.89 -12.21
N PRO A 76 37.46 10.12 -12.25
CA PRO A 76 36.73 10.71 -11.13
C PRO A 76 35.52 9.86 -10.67
N GLU A 77 35.26 8.73 -11.34
CA GLU A 77 34.34 7.66 -10.97
C GLU A 77 34.78 6.84 -9.74
N ALA A 78 35.90 7.19 -9.09
CA ALA A 78 36.28 6.67 -7.78
C ALA A 78 35.84 7.55 -6.59
N GLU A 79 35.22 8.72 -6.81
CA GLU A 79 34.59 9.55 -5.76
C GLU A 79 33.25 10.19 -6.22
N GLN A 80 32.58 9.55 -7.18
CA GLN A 80 31.13 9.64 -7.28
C GLN A 80 30.58 8.32 -6.75
N PRO A 81 29.52 8.29 -5.93
CA PRO A 81 28.91 7.05 -5.52
C PRO A 81 28.26 6.40 -6.74
N GLN A 82 29.06 5.70 -7.53
CA GLN A 82 28.56 4.53 -8.24
C GLN A 82 28.02 3.65 -7.13
N THR A 83 26.71 3.53 -7.11
CA THR A 83 26.02 2.44 -6.46
C THR A 83 26.59 1.16 -7.06
N GLU A 84 27.71 0.69 -6.51
CA GLU A 84 28.01 -0.72 -6.46
C GLU A 84 26.71 -1.36 -5.99
N LYS A 85 26.07 -2.12 -6.88
CA LYS A 85 25.09 -3.11 -6.42
C LYS A 85 25.80 -3.85 -5.30
N PRO A 86 25.29 -3.80 -4.06
CA PRO A 86 25.95 -4.46 -2.96
C PRO A 86 26.16 -5.91 -3.36
N VAL A 87 27.36 -6.39 -3.11
CA VAL A 87 27.73 -7.82 -3.10
C VAL A 87 26.50 -8.62 -2.67
N SER A 88 26.08 -9.57 -3.50
CA SER A 88 24.92 -10.42 -3.29
C SER A 88 24.99 -11.14 -1.93
N THR A 89 24.49 -10.47 -0.90
CA THR A 89 23.50 -11.08 -0.02
C THR A 89 22.26 -11.27 -0.90
N GLU A 90 21.59 -12.43 -0.83
CA GLU A 90 20.27 -12.53 -1.47
C GLU A 90 19.47 -11.31 -1.03
N GLU A 91 19.15 -10.43 -1.98
CA GLU A 91 18.52 -9.15 -1.69
C GLU A 91 17.18 -9.46 -1.03
N PHE A 92 17.01 -9.09 0.25
CA PHE A 92 15.82 -9.44 1.03
C PHE A 92 14.56 -9.04 0.24
N GLN A 93 13.72 -10.02 -0.10
CA GLN A 93 12.51 -9.86 -0.90
C GLN A 93 11.26 -9.97 -0.02
N PRO A 94 10.85 -8.91 0.70
CA PRO A 94 9.63 -8.95 1.49
C PRO A 94 8.41 -9.04 0.58
N THR A 95 7.44 -9.86 0.97
CA THR A 95 6.14 -9.94 0.28
C THR A 95 5.04 -9.22 1.06
N ILE A 96 5.29 -8.91 2.33
CA ILE A 96 4.38 -8.19 3.22
C ILE A 96 5.04 -6.89 3.67
N GLY A 97 4.36 -5.76 3.49
CA GLY A 97 4.69 -4.53 4.21
C GLY A 97 3.76 -4.34 5.39
N ILE A 98 4.33 -4.03 6.55
CA ILE A 98 3.58 -3.59 7.72
C ILE A 98 3.96 -2.14 8.00
N VAL A 99 2.96 -1.30 8.20
CA VAL A 99 3.16 0.12 8.47
C VAL A 99 2.46 0.53 9.76
N THR A 100 3.13 1.36 10.55
CA THR A 100 2.59 1.99 11.76
C THR A 100 2.79 3.51 11.71
N ALA A 101 2.08 4.29 12.52
CA ALA A 101 2.22 5.75 12.56
C ALA A 101 3.11 6.21 13.74
N LEU A 102 2.89 5.62 14.91
CA LEU A 102 3.47 6.02 16.20
C LEU A 102 4.60 5.09 16.64
N LYS A 103 5.39 5.57 17.61
CA LYS A 103 6.53 4.83 18.15
C LYS A 103 6.10 3.57 18.89
N HIS A 104 5.11 3.67 19.77
CA HIS A 104 4.62 2.54 20.54
C HIS A 104 3.94 1.48 19.66
N GLU A 105 3.23 1.89 18.59
CA GLU A 105 2.71 0.97 17.57
C GLU A 105 3.82 0.19 16.89
N ASN A 106 4.91 0.87 16.52
CA ASN A 106 6.07 0.24 15.90
C ASN A 106 6.77 -0.74 16.86
N VAL A 107 6.94 -0.36 18.12
CA VAL A 107 7.53 -1.20 19.16
C VAL A 107 6.68 -2.45 19.42
N ALA A 108 5.36 -2.29 19.53
CA ALA A 108 4.43 -3.41 19.69
C ALA A 108 4.54 -4.40 18.53
N MET A 109 4.51 -3.91 17.29
CA MET A 109 4.65 -4.77 16.12
C MET A 109 6.03 -5.44 16.04
N LYS A 110 7.12 -4.68 16.27
CA LYS A 110 8.49 -5.20 16.30
C LYS A 110 8.65 -6.34 17.32
N SER A 111 7.98 -6.26 18.47
CA SER A 111 8.07 -7.28 19.54
C SER A 111 7.51 -8.65 19.15
N LEU A 112 6.75 -8.73 18.05
CA LEU A 112 6.07 -9.96 17.58
C LEU A 112 6.58 -10.47 16.22
N LEU A 113 7.62 -9.84 15.68
CA LEU A 113 8.33 -10.34 14.50
C LEU A 113 9.42 -11.33 14.92
N ASP A 114 9.63 -12.36 14.11
CA ASP A 114 10.78 -13.26 14.26
C ASP A 114 11.95 -12.76 13.39
N ASN A 115 13.18 -13.21 13.67
CA ASN A 115 14.39 -12.90 12.88
C ASN A 115 14.57 -11.42 12.54
N VAL A 116 14.33 -10.55 13.52
CA VAL A 116 14.35 -9.09 13.31
C VAL A 116 15.75 -8.59 12.98
N VAL A 117 15.88 -7.92 11.85
CA VAL A 117 17.13 -7.28 11.40
C VAL A 117 16.87 -5.82 11.07
N GLU A 118 17.64 -4.91 11.68
CA GLU A 118 17.73 -3.53 11.20
C GLU A 118 18.65 -3.51 9.97
N PRO A 119 18.15 -3.13 8.77
CA PRO A 119 18.97 -3.05 7.58
C PRO A 119 20.17 -2.15 7.85
N LYS A 120 21.37 -2.64 7.55
CA LYS A 120 22.63 -1.88 7.63
C LYS A 120 22.78 -0.91 6.45
N ASP A 121 21.66 -0.39 5.97
CA ASP A 121 21.53 0.35 4.73
C ASP A 121 22.48 1.55 4.72
N THR A 122 23.50 1.50 3.87
CA THR A 122 24.52 2.56 3.75
C THR A 122 23.98 3.79 3.03
N GLN A 123 22.77 3.71 2.46
CA GLN A 123 22.09 4.80 1.73
C GLN A 123 20.96 5.43 2.58
N TRP A 124 21.29 5.85 3.80
CA TRP A 124 20.32 6.50 4.68
C TRP A 124 19.68 7.72 4.01
N ARG A 125 18.34 7.73 3.93
CA ARG A 125 17.52 8.86 3.51
C ARG A 125 16.30 9.01 4.42
N PRO A 126 15.78 10.22 4.62
CA PRO A 126 14.50 10.40 5.32
C PRO A 126 13.39 9.54 4.69
N GLY A 127 12.74 8.70 5.51
CA GLY A 127 11.68 7.78 5.05
C GLY A 127 12.12 6.40 4.64
N TRP A 128 13.44 6.14 4.59
CA TRP A 128 14.00 4.87 4.18
C TRP A 128 14.38 3.97 5.36
N ARG A 129 13.87 4.27 6.56
CA ARG A 129 14.10 3.44 7.75
C ARG A 129 13.08 2.32 7.78
N TYR A 130 13.56 1.12 7.51
CA TYR A 130 12.78 -0.10 7.52
C TYR A 130 13.35 -1.10 8.51
N LEU A 131 12.56 -2.08 8.92
CA LEU A 131 12.99 -3.21 9.72
C LEU A 131 12.53 -4.49 9.04
N GLN A 132 13.43 -5.45 8.90
CA GLN A 132 13.13 -6.76 8.32
C GLN A 132 12.74 -7.72 9.43
N GLY A 133 11.81 -8.61 9.13
CA GLY A 133 11.46 -9.71 10.03
C GLY A 133 10.63 -10.76 9.30
N ASP A 134 10.31 -11.81 10.04
CA ASP A 134 9.60 -12.97 9.52
C ASP A 134 8.33 -13.25 10.34
N ILE A 135 7.32 -13.77 9.67
CA ILE A 135 6.11 -14.34 10.29
C ILE A 135 5.80 -15.68 9.60
N PRO A 136 5.57 -16.79 10.33
CA PRO A 136 5.10 -18.04 9.75
C PRO A 136 3.76 -17.86 9.01
N SER A 137 3.51 -18.70 8.03
CA SER A 137 2.26 -18.71 7.26
C SER A 137 1.50 -20.02 7.46
N PHE A 138 0.23 -20.02 7.09
CA PHE A 138 -0.66 -21.18 7.26
C PHE A 138 -0.13 -22.46 6.61
N ASN A 139 0.54 -22.34 5.45
CA ASN A 139 1.06 -23.49 4.69
C ASN A 139 2.50 -23.89 5.09
N GLY A 140 2.96 -23.48 6.27
CA GLY A 140 4.27 -23.86 6.82
C GLY A 140 5.46 -23.13 6.19
N LYS A 141 5.22 -22.14 5.33
CA LYS A 141 6.24 -21.24 4.77
C LYS A 141 6.39 -19.98 5.63
N ILE A 142 7.28 -19.08 5.22
CA ILE A 142 7.54 -17.81 5.89
C ILE A 142 7.03 -16.66 5.04
N HIS A 143 6.38 -15.69 5.69
CA HIS A 143 6.18 -14.34 5.17
C HIS A 143 7.38 -13.49 5.53
N HIS A 144 8.08 -12.97 4.52
CA HIS A 144 9.12 -11.97 4.73
C HIS A 144 8.48 -10.59 4.83
N VAL A 145 8.71 -9.92 5.95
CA VAL A 145 8.04 -8.68 6.35
C VAL A 145 9.01 -7.52 6.31
N ILE A 146 8.55 -6.40 5.75
CA ILE A 146 9.18 -5.09 5.93
C ILE A 146 8.29 -4.20 6.81
N LEU A 147 8.80 -3.79 7.97
CA LEU A 147 8.13 -2.90 8.91
C LEU A 147 8.63 -1.47 8.73
N ALA A 148 7.71 -0.51 8.58
CA ALA A 148 8.04 0.90 8.48
C ALA A 148 7.13 1.78 9.34
N ARG A 149 7.59 2.99 9.66
CA ARG A 149 6.78 4.01 10.32
C ARG A 149 6.48 5.14 9.35
N VAL A 150 5.20 5.50 9.18
CA VAL A 150 4.73 6.41 8.14
C VAL A 150 4.40 7.83 8.62
N ASP A 151 4.57 8.09 9.92
CA ASP A 151 4.10 9.31 10.59
C ASP A 151 2.56 9.49 10.49
N GLN A 152 2.00 10.47 11.18
CA GLN A 152 0.54 10.64 11.25
C GLN A 152 -0.03 11.39 10.05
N GLY A 153 -1.26 11.05 9.68
CA GLY A 153 -2.00 11.70 8.59
C GLY A 153 -1.93 10.96 7.26
N ASN A 154 -3.05 10.99 6.52
CA ASN A 154 -3.24 10.29 5.25
C ASN A 154 -2.18 10.67 4.21
N ASN A 155 -1.78 11.94 4.16
CA ASN A 155 -0.80 12.42 3.18
C ASN A 155 0.59 11.79 3.42
N GLN A 156 1.01 11.75 4.69
CA GLN A 156 2.29 11.17 5.09
C GLN A 156 2.26 9.65 4.89
N ALA A 157 1.16 9.01 5.28
CA ALA A 157 0.93 7.59 5.06
C ALA A 157 1.05 7.20 3.58
N ALA A 158 0.34 7.90 2.69
CA ALA A 158 0.39 7.65 1.25
C ALA A 158 1.81 7.80 0.69
N SER A 159 2.48 8.91 1.02
CA SER A 159 3.85 9.20 0.55
C SER A 159 4.85 8.12 0.99
N ARG A 160 4.83 7.75 2.27
CA ARG A 160 5.77 6.77 2.84
C ARG A 160 5.51 5.35 2.32
N VAL A 161 4.25 4.96 2.15
CA VAL A 161 3.90 3.66 1.58
C VAL A 161 4.32 3.59 0.12
N THR A 162 4.09 4.63 -0.68
CA THR A 162 4.59 4.68 -2.07
C THR A 162 6.11 4.51 -2.11
N ILE A 163 6.87 5.22 -1.27
CA ILE A 163 8.34 5.06 -1.22
C ILE A 163 8.74 3.62 -0.84
N LEU A 164 8.03 3.00 0.12
CA LEU A 164 8.26 1.61 0.50
C LEU A 164 8.02 0.66 -0.68
N LEU A 165 6.92 0.84 -1.41
CA LEU A 165 6.55 -0.03 -2.53
C LEU A 165 7.48 0.14 -3.75
N GLU A 166 7.96 1.36 -4.01
CA GLU A 166 9.00 1.61 -5.01
C GLU A 166 10.32 0.94 -4.64
N ARG A 167 10.65 0.90 -3.33
CA ARG A 167 11.87 0.28 -2.84
C ARG A 167 11.80 -1.24 -2.80
N PHE A 168 10.64 -1.79 -2.45
CA PHE A 168 10.40 -3.22 -2.29
C PHE A 168 9.26 -3.67 -3.21
N PRO A 169 9.53 -3.77 -4.54
CA PRO A 169 8.50 -4.10 -5.52
C PRO A 169 7.92 -5.52 -5.38
N THR A 170 8.56 -6.38 -4.57
CA THR A 170 8.07 -7.72 -4.25
C THR A 170 6.93 -7.73 -3.23
N VAL A 171 6.68 -6.62 -2.53
CA VAL A 171 5.55 -6.48 -1.60
C VAL A 171 4.23 -6.58 -2.36
N GLN A 172 3.32 -7.42 -1.87
CA GLN A 172 2.02 -7.69 -2.49
C GLN A 172 0.84 -7.28 -1.61
N VAL A 173 1.09 -7.04 -0.31
CA VAL A 173 0.08 -6.51 0.61
C VAL A 173 0.69 -5.55 1.61
N ILE A 174 -0.06 -4.50 1.98
CA ILE A 174 0.26 -3.60 3.08
C ILE A 174 -0.76 -3.75 4.21
N ILE A 175 -0.28 -3.95 5.44
CA ILE A 175 -1.13 -3.93 6.63
C ILE A 175 -0.80 -2.69 7.44
N MET A 176 -1.78 -1.80 7.64
CA MET A 176 -1.68 -0.71 8.60
C MET A 176 -2.06 -1.24 9.98
N VAL A 177 -1.13 -1.15 10.92
CA VAL A 177 -1.29 -1.58 12.31
C VAL A 177 -1.14 -0.38 13.21
N GLY A 178 -2.09 -0.15 14.11
CA GLY A 178 -1.96 0.92 15.07
C GLY A 178 -3.14 1.07 16.01
N ILE A 179 -3.25 2.23 16.63
CA ILE A 179 -4.35 2.58 17.53
C ILE A 179 -5.41 3.41 16.80
N ALA A 180 -6.62 3.42 17.33
CA ALA A 180 -7.72 4.25 16.86
C ALA A 180 -8.67 4.63 18.00
N GLY A 181 -9.49 5.63 17.75
CA GLY A 181 -10.66 5.88 18.59
C GLY A 181 -11.81 4.94 18.20
N GLY A 182 -12.47 4.36 19.19
CA GLY A 182 -13.57 3.44 19.00
C GLY A 182 -14.89 4.16 18.77
N VAL A 183 -15.79 3.49 18.06
CA VAL A 183 -17.16 3.96 17.83
C VAL A 183 -18.14 3.03 18.55
N PRO A 184 -18.57 3.37 19.77
CA PRO A 184 -19.44 2.52 20.56
C PRO A 184 -20.88 2.56 20.06
N GLU A 185 -21.56 1.41 20.10
CA GLU A 185 -23.01 1.30 19.83
C GLU A 185 -23.75 0.71 21.05
N PRO A 186 -24.04 1.50 22.11
CA PRO A 186 -24.58 0.99 23.39
C PRO A 186 -25.87 0.19 23.28
N SER A 187 -26.67 0.43 22.25
CA SER A 187 -27.94 -0.29 22.00
C SER A 187 -27.75 -1.69 21.43
N LYS A 188 -26.53 -2.08 21.00
CA LYS A 188 -26.24 -3.35 20.35
C LYS A 188 -24.89 -3.91 20.79
N ALA A 189 -24.94 -4.85 21.74
CA ALA A 189 -23.75 -5.43 22.38
C ALA A 189 -22.74 -6.01 21.38
N GLU A 190 -23.22 -6.64 20.30
CA GLU A 190 -22.44 -7.25 19.23
C GLU A 190 -21.62 -6.25 18.40
N THR A 191 -21.97 -4.97 18.46
CA THR A 191 -21.30 -3.88 17.76
C THR A 191 -20.74 -2.81 18.69
N HIS A 192 -20.80 -3.05 20.01
CA HIS A 192 -20.44 -2.08 21.03
C HIS A 192 -18.94 -2.14 21.34
N VAL A 193 -18.17 -1.44 20.52
CA VAL A 193 -16.71 -1.28 20.64
C VAL A 193 -16.35 -0.57 21.95
N ARG A 194 -15.36 -1.10 22.67
CA ARG A 194 -14.82 -0.57 23.94
C ARG A 194 -13.29 -0.48 23.93
N LEU A 195 -12.72 0.15 24.96
CA LEU A 195 -11.27 0.31 25.09
C LEU A 195 -10.58 -1.06 25.19
N GLY A 196 -9.44 -1.16 24.51
CA GLY A 196 -8.67 -2.38 24.39
C GLY A 196 -9.26 -3.43 23.44
N ASP A 197 -10.40 -3.16 22.79
CA ASP A 197 -10.88 -4.02 21.70
C ASP A 197 -10.07 -3.82 20.41
N ILE A 198 -10.29 -4.72 19.45
CA ILE A 198 -9.65 -4.74 18.14
C ILE A 198 -10.71 -4.47 17.08
N VAL A 199 -10.46 -3.51 16.20
CA VAL A 199 -11.28 -3.25 15.00
C VAL A 199 -10.46 -3.55 13.76
N VAL A 200 -11.02 -4.37 12.88
CA VAL A 200 -10.38 -4.77 11.62
C VAL A 200 -11.26 -4.29 10.46
N SER A 201 -10.64 -3.67 9.46
CA SER A 201 -11.35 -3.23 8.26
C SER A 201 -11.98 -4.42 7.55
N ASN A 202 -13.30 -4.42 7.34
CA ASN A 202 -13.99 -5.45 6.57
C ASN A 202 -13.97 -5.13 5.06
N LYS A 203 -14.77 -5.81 4.23
CA LYS A 203 -14.87 -5.58 2.78
C LYS A 203 -15.15 -4.12 2.35
N TYR A 204 -15.68 -3.27 3.23
CA TYR A 204 -15.92 -1.85 2.96
C TYR A 204 -14.67 -0.98 3.21
N GLY A 205 -13.59 -1.55 3.74
CA GLY A 205 -12.29 -0.93 3.85
C GLY A 205 -12.28 0.32 4.70
N VAL A 206 -11.72 1.39 4.13
CA VAL A 206 -11.53 2.68 4.79
C VAL A 206 -12.35 3.77 4.10
N VAL A 207 -13.04 4.57 4.89
CA VAL A 207 -13.82 5.73 4.44
C VAL A 207 -13.06 7.00 4.80
N GLN A 208 -12.56 7.73 3.80
CA GLN A 208 -11.99 9.05 4.04
C GLN A 208 -13.13 10.08 4.25
N TYR A 209 -13.34 10.49 5.50
CA TYR A 209 -14.50 11.29 5.87
C TYR A 209 -14.27 12.80 5.79
N ASP A 210 -13.01 13.25 5.66
CA ASP A 210 -12.68 14.67 5.41
C ASP A 210 -12.64 15.02 3.91
N PHE A 211 -12.78 14.04 3.02
CA PHE A 211 -12.87 14.24 1.58
C PHE A 211 -14.30 14.57 1.14
N ILE A 212 -14.68 15.81 1.44
CA ILE A 212 -16.04 16.33 1.25
C ILE A 212 -16.07 17.51 0.27
N LYS A 213 -17.17 17.63 -0.47
CA LYS A 213 -17.57 18.87 -1.14
C LYS A 213 -18.43 19.66 -0.18
N ARG A 214 -18.02 20.89 0.14
CA ARG A 214 -18.85 21.83 0.89
C ARG A 214 -19.62 22.71 -0.09
N GLU A 215 -20.92 22.88 0.16
CA GLU A 215 -21.78 23.78 -0.59
C GLU A 215 -21.92 25.13 0.15
N ALA A 216 -22.37 26.17 -0.56
CA ALA A 216 -22.52 27.52 0.00
C ALA A 216 -23.59 27.61 1.12
N ASP A 217 -24.54 26.67 1.15
CA ASP A 217 -25.58 26.56 2.19
C ASP A 217 -25.08 25.88 3.47
N GLY A 218 -23.80 25.48 3.51
CA GLY A 218 -23.18 24.79 4.64
C GLY A 218 -23.32 23.27 4.60
N SER A 219 -24.03 22.69 3.61
CA SER A 219 -24.12 21.24 3.45
C SER A 219 -22.81 20.64 2.93
N ALA A 220 -22.60 19.34 3.22
CA ALA A 220 -21.41 18.61 2.81
C ALA A 220 -21.76 17.25 2.19
N ALA A 221 -21.22 16.98 1.01
CA ALA A 221 -21.32 15.70 0.33
C ALA A 221 -19.98 14.96 0.36
N TYR A 222 -19.98 13.71 0.82
CA TYR A 222 -18.79 12.87 0.84
C TYR A 222 -18.50 12.36 -0.56
N ARG A 223 -17.22 12.42 -0.96
CA ARG A 223 -16.79 12.09 -2.33
C ARG A 223 -15.83 10.91 -2.42
N HIS A 224 -15.34 10.41 -1.30
CA HIS A 224 -14.40 9.32 -1.31
C HIS A 224 -15.08 8.00 -1.67
N VAL A 225 -14.49 7.27 -2.61
CA VAL A 225 -14.88 5.90 -2.95
C VAL A 225 -13.90 4.96 -2.25
N PRO A 226 -14.34 4.18 -1.24
CA PRO A 226 -13.46 3.25 -0.53
C PRO A 226 -12.76 2.27 -1.48
N ARG A 227 -11.48 2.01 -1.21
CA ARG A 227 -10.74 0.93 -1.87
C ARG A 227 -11.11 -0.39 -1.21
N ALA A 228 -11.25 -1.44 -2.01
CA ALA A 228 -11.50 -2.77 -1.47
C ALA A 228 -10.21 -3.30 -0.81
N PRO A 229 -10.28 -3.87 0.40
CA PRO A 229 -9.13 -4.55 1.00
C PRO A 229 -8.69 -5.80 0.24
N SER A 230 -7.53 -6.32 0.62
CA SER A 230 -6.94 -7.53 0.04
C SER A 230 -7.82 -8.76 0.25
N ALA A 231 -8.15 -9.47 -0.85
CA ALA A 231 -8.97 -10.67 -0.79
C ALA A 231 -8.35 -11.77 0.10
N ILE A 232 -7.03 -12.01 0.00
CA ILE A 232 -6.36 -13.02 0.84
C ILE A 232 -6.37 -12.66 2.33
N LEU A 233 -6.30 -11.37 2.66
CA LEU A 233 -6.41 -10.93 4.05
C LEU A 233 -7.86 -11.00 4.53
N LEU A 234 -8.83 -10.76 3.65
CA LEU A 234 -10.26 -10.94 3.95
C LEU A 234 -10.59 -12.42 4.22
N GLU A 235 -10.01 -13.37 3.48
CA GLU A 235 -10.13 -14.80 3.82
C GLU A 235 -9.49 -15.11 5.18
N GLY A 236 -8.35 -14.50 5.50
CA GLY A 236 -7.70 -14.65 6.80
C GLY A 236 -8.54 -14.15 7.98
N ILE A 237 -9.26 -13.02 7.82
CA ILE A 237 -10.15 -12.55 8.89
C ILE A 237 -11.33 -13.50 9.10
N ASP A 238 -11.87 -14.09 8.02
CA ASP A 238 -12.97 -15.04 8.10
C ASP A 238 -12.51 -16.33 8.81
N ALA A 239 -11.32 -16.83 8.48
CA ALA A 239 -10.71 -17.98 9.16
C ALA A 239 -10.47 -17.73 10.67
N LEU A 240 -10.07 -16.51 11.06
CA LEU A 240 -9.94 -16.14 12.47
C LEU A 240 -11.29 -15.97 13.17
N ALA A 241 -12.32 -15.49 12.46
CA ALA A 241 -13.68 -15.39 12.98
C ALA A 241 -14.27 -16.79 13.23
N GLU A 242 -14.09 -17.73 12.29
CA GLU A 242 -14.46 -19.14 12.45
C GLU A 242 -13.74 -19.78 13.64
N ALA A 243 -12.42 -19.59 13.77
CA ALA A 243 -11.65 -20.05 14.92
C ALA A 243 -12.24 -19.53 16.24
N SER A 244 -12.66 -18.26 16.28
CA SER A 244 -13.27 -17.65 17.46
C SER A 244 -14.61 -18.31 17.84
N LEU A 245 -15.43 -18.70 16.86
CA LEU A 245 -16.67 -19.44 17.08
C LEU A 245 -16.40 -20.82 17.68
N GLU A 246 -15.29 -21.45 17.30
CA GLU A 246 -14.79 -22.69 17.93
C GLU A 246 -14.12 -22.46 19.29
N GLY A 247 -14.08 -21.22 19.77
CA GLY A 247 -13.45 -20.85 21.04
C GLY A 247 -11.93 -20.66 20.97
N ARG A 248 -11.32 -20.82 19.79
CA ARG A 248 -9.89 -20.60 19.54
C ARG A 248 -9.64 -19.12 19.25
N ARG A 249 -8.73 -18.49 20.02
CA ARG A 249 -8.38 -17.07 19.88
C ARG A 249 -6.87 -16.92 19.76
N PRO A 250 -6.28 -17.17 18.58
CA PRO A 250 -4.83 -17.29 18.40
C PRO A 250 -4.06 -15.99 18.67
N TRP A 251 -4.72 -14.83 18.69
CA TRP A 251 -4.08 -13.56 19.06
C TRP A 251 -3.84 -13.43 20.57
N ILE A 252 -4.56 -14.14 21.43
CA ILE A 252 -4.45 -14.00 22.90
C ILE A 252 -3.05 -14.39 23.41
N PRO A 253 -2.45 -15.53 23.00
CA PRO A 253 -1.06 -15.83 23.35
C PRO A 253 -0.05 -14.78 22.87
N TYR A 254 -0.27 -14.16 21.71
CA TYR A 254 0.61 -13.11 21.20
C TYR A 254 0.51 -11.81 21.99
N ILE A 255 -0.66 -11.49 22.58
CA ILE A 255 -0.79 -10.37 23.52
C ILE A 255 0.10 -10.62 24.74
N ALA A 256 0.01 -11.81 25.34
CA ALA A 256 0.83 -12.17 26.49
C ALA A 256 2.33 -12.15 26.14
N LYS A 257 2.71 -12.70 24.97
CA LYS A 257 4.10 -12.69 24.47
C LYS A 257 4.63 -11.25 24.28
N ALA A 258 3.84 -10.35 23.72
CA ALA A 258 4.24 -8.95 23.52
C ALA A 258 4.47 -8.22 24.84
N ILE A 259 3.55 -8.38 25.80
CA ILE A 259 3.68 -7.80 27.15
C ILE A 259 4.94 -8.32 27.83
N GLU A 260 5.17 -9.63 27.78
CA GLU A 260 6.37 -10.26 28.34
C GLU A 260 7.67 -9.75 27.68
N ASN A 261 7.68 -9.61 26.35
CA ASN A 261 8.82 -9.07 25.60
C ASN A 261 9.13 -7.61 25.95
N LEU A 262 8.13 -6.84 26.40
CA LEU A 262 8.23 -5.42 26.70
C LEU A 262 8.24 -5.11 28.20
N LYS A 263 8.22 -6.13 29.07
CA LYS A 263 8.15 -5.98 30.54
C LYS A 263 9.29 -5.17 31.16
N ASN A 264 10.44 -5.11 30.48
CA ASN A 264 11.64 -4.39 30.95
C ASN A 264 11.73 -2.97 30.38
N SER A 265 10.71 -2.49 29.66
CA SER A 265 10.66 -1.10 29.20
C SER A 265 10.23 -0.16 30.33
N ASP A 266 10.53 1.13 30.19
CA ASP A 266 10.08 2.16 31.14
C ASP A 266 8.56 2.41 31.07
N ASP A 267 7.92 2.01 29.97
CA ASP A 267 6.49 2.18 29.73
C ASP A 267 5.65 1.00 30.24
N ILE A 268 4.38 1.27 30.58
CA ILE A 268 3.41 0.24 30.96
C ILE A 268 2.69 -0.27 29.71
N TRP A 269 2.75 -1.58 29.49
CA TRP A 269 2.17 -2.27 28.33
C TRP A 269 0.99 -3.17 28.67
N ASP A 270 0.80 -3.45 29.95
CA ASP A 270 -0.31 -4.23 30.47
C ASP A 270 -1.66 -3.60 30.12
N ARG A 271 -2.71 -4.46 30.11
CA ARG A 271 -4.08 -4.00 29.99
C ARG A 271 -4.40 -3.08 31.17
N PRO A 272 -4.84 -1.82 30.94
CA PRO A 272 -5.36 -0.99 32.01
C PRO A 272 -6.55 -1.65 32.72
N ASP A 273 -6.77 -1.28 33.98
CA ASP A 273 -7.92 -1.79 34.74
C ASP A 273 -9.23 -1.47 34.01
N ILE A 274 -10.17 -2.42 33.99
CA ILE A 274 -11.47 -2.26 33.34
C ILE A 274 -12.27 -1.08 33.90
N ALA A 275 -12.03 -0.66 35.14
CA ALA A 275 -12.62 0.54 35.73
C ALA A 275 -12.21 1.83 35.00
N LYS A 276 -11.14 1.80 34.21
CA LYS A 276 -10.66 2.91 33.38
C LYS A 276 -11.26 2.89 31.97
N ASP A 277 -12.09 1.90 31.64
CA ASP A 277 -12.97 1.92 30.48
C ASP A 277 -14.22 2.75 30.78
N ILE A 278 -14.10 4.06 30.60
CA ILE A 278 -15.17 5.02 30.90
C ILE A 278 -15.71 5.60 29.60
N LEU A 279 -16.95 5.23 29.26
CA LEU A 279 -17.71 5.85 28.18
C LEU A 279 -18.82 6.70 28.77
N HIS A 280 -19.00 7.92 28.28
CA HIS A 280 -20.11 8.78 28.68
C HIS A 280 -21.18 8.88 27.59
N ASP A 281 -22.45 8.96 28.00
CA ASP A 281 -23.54 9.38 27.14
C ASP A 281 -23.59 10.90 26.95
N GLU A 282 -24.57 11.39 26.20
CA GLU A 282 -24.77 12.82 25.93
C GLU A 282 -25.08 13.66 27.19
N SER A 283 -25.64 13.04 28.23
CA SER A 283 -25.91 13.68 29.52
C SER A 283 -24.70 13.70 30.45
N GLY A 284 -23.62 13.01 30.07
CA GLY A 284 -22.43 12.82 30.90
C GLY A 284 -22.50 11.61 31.84
N GLN A 285 -23.56 10.81 31.79
CA GLN A 285 -23.68 9.59 32.56
C GLN A 285 -22.75 8.51 32.00
N ILE A 286 -22.16 7.69 32.88
CA ILE A 286 -21.31 6.57 32.48
C ILE A 286 -22.17 5.46 31.89
N ILE A 287 -21.82 5.01 30.69
CA ILE A 287 -22.38 3.83 30.04
C ILE A 287 -21.53 2.62 30.42
N PRO A 288 -22.05 1.65 31.20
CA PRO A 288 -21.28 0.47 31.57
C PRO A 288 -20.95 -0.39 30.34
N PRO A 289 -19.80 -1.08 30.33
CA PRO A 289 -19.50 -2.04 29.27
C PRO A 289 -20.58 -3.14 29.23
N PRO A 290 -20.85 -3.73 28.06
CA PRO A 290 -21.82 -4.81 27.94
C PRO A 290 -21.30 -6.05 28.66
N TYR A 291 -22.20 -6.97 29.04
CA TYR A 291 -21.77 -8.26 29.60
C TYR A 291 -20.87 -8.99 28.59
N ARG A 292 -19.67 -9.36 29.03
CA ARG A 292 -18.72 -10.15 28.26
C ARG A 292 -18.37 -11.40 29.05
N LYS A 293 -18.46 -12.57 28.40
CA LYS A 293 -17.99 -13.85 28.98
C LYS A 293 -16.53 -13.79 29.42
N ARG A 294 -15.73 -12.93 28.77
CA ARG A 294 -14.30 -12.73 29.00
C ARG A 294 -14.02 -11.22 29.05
N PRO A 295 -14.28 -10.55 30.19
CA PRO A 295 -14.22 -9.09 30.28
C PRO A 295 -12.79 -8.53 30.15
N ASN A 296 -11.77 -9.34 30.44
CA ASN A 296 -10.36 -8.95 30.39
C ASN A 296 -9.67 -9.30 29.07
N GLU A 297 -10.39 -9.89 28.10
CA GLU A 297 -9.86 -10.19 26.78
C GLU A 297 -10.42 -9.19 25.75
N PRO A 298 -9.63 -8.80 24.74
CA PRO A 298 -10.12 -7.95 23.66
C PRO A 298 -11.17 -8.69 22.82
N GLN A 299 -12.24 -7.99 22.45
CA GLN A 299 -13.14 -8.45 21.40
C GLN A 299 -12.68 -7.95 20.03
N VAL A 300 -13.01 -8.71 18.98
CA VAL A 300 -12.69 -8.34 17.60
C VAL A 300 -13.97 -7.90 16.90
N PHE A 301 -13.94 -6.72 16.28
CA PHE A 301 -15.04 -6.17 15.51
C PHE A 301 -14.61 -5.95 14.06
N PHE A 302 -15.45 -6.38 13.13
CA PHE A 302 -15.24 -6.18 11.70
C PHE A 302 -16.13 -5.04 11.21
N GLY A 303 -15.54 -4.01 10.62
CA GLY A 303 -16.28 -2.81 10.22
C GLY A 303 -15.53 -1.93 9.25
N ALA A 304 -16.22 -0.96 8.66
CA ALA A 304 -15.52 0.14 8.00
C ALA A 304 -14.74 0.96 9.04
N ILE A 305 -13.62 1.53 8.63
CA ILE A 305 -12.82 2.43 9.46
C ILE A 305 -12.85 3.83 8.82
N ALA A 306 -13.13 4.86 9.60
CA ALA A 306 -13.10 6.24 9.13
C ALA A 306 -11.69 6.82 9.26
N SER A 307 -11.19 7.45 8.19
CA SER A 307 -9.90 8.16 8.18
C SER A 307 -10.04 9.65 7.86
N ALA A 308 -9.20 10.48 8.46
CA ALA A 308 -9.01 11.89 8.08
C ALA A 308 -7.63 12.42 8.50
N ASN A 309 -7.23 13.56 7.95
CA ASN A 309 -6.05 14.29 8.44
C ASN A 309 -6.32 15.09 9.74
N THR A 310 -7.51 14.95 10.33
CA THR A 310 -7.91 15.65 11.56
C THR A 310 -8.13 14.66 12.69
N LEU A 311 -7.55 14.93 13.86
CA LEU A 311 -7.84 14.16 15.07
C LEU A 311 -9.26 14.46 15.56
N LEU A 312 -10.13 13.45 15.60
CA LEU A 312 -11.53 13.61 16.02
C LEU A 312 -11.67 13.58 17.55
N LYS A 313 -12.24 14.65 18.12
CA LYS A 313 -12.62 14.79 19.53
C LYS A 313 -14.06 15.30 19.68
N ASP A 314 -14.95 14.80 18.83
CA ASP A 314 -16.36 15.20 18.80
C ASP A 314 -17.23 13.95 18.65
N ARG A 315 -17.94 13.62 19.72
CA ARG A 315 -18.87 12.48 19.78
C ARG A 315 -20.04 12.62 18.81
N THR A 316 -20.50 13.84 18.53
CA THR A 316 -21.62 14.09 17.62
C THR A 316 -21.21 13.73 16.21
N VAL A 317 -20.04 14.19 15.77
CA VAL A 317 -19.46 13.83 14.48
C VAL A 317 -19.16 12.32 14.42
N ARG A 318 -18.57 11.74 15.47
CA ARG A 318 -18.34 10.28 15.56
C ARG A 318 -19.63 9.48 15.36
N ASN A 319 -20.70 9.83 16.06
CA ASN A 319 -21.99 9.17 15.97
C ASN A 319 -22.61 9.36 14.57
N ALA A 320 -22.46 10.54 13.95
CA ALA A 320 -22.92 10.78 12.59
C ALA A 320 -22.17 9.90 11.56
N LEU A 321 -20.85 9.71 11.74
CA LEU A 321 -20.07 8.78 10.91
C LEU A 321 -20.54 7.34 11.08
N GLN A 322 -20.82 6.91 12.30
CA GLN A 322 -21.39 5.59 12.59
C GLN A 322 -22.72 5.38 11.85
N GLN A 323 -23.65 6.33 11.96
CA GLN A 323 -24.97 6.21 11.36
C GLN A 323 -24.90 6.20 9.84
N ARG A 324 -23.99 6.99 9.26
CA ARG A 324 -23.87 7.16 7.82
C ARG A 324 -23.10 6.01 7.14
N PHE A 325 -22.01 5.56 7.75
CA PHE A 325 -21.06 4.64 7.12
C PHE A 325 -20.91 3.31 7.85
N GLY A 326 -21.55 3.14 9.01
CA GLY A 326 -21.39 1.93 9.83
C GLY A 326 -19.98 1.76 10.39
N VAL A 327 -19.20 2.83 10.50
CA VAL A 327 -17.80 2.73 10.95
C VAL A 327 -17.71 2.28 12.40
N LYS A 328 -16.64 1.55 12.72
CA LYS A 328 -16.36 1.01 14.06
C LYS A 328 -15.16 1.66 14.75
N ALA A 329 -14.32 2.34 13.98
CA ALA A 329 -13.19 3.09 14.49
C ALA A 329 -12.93 4.34 13.64
N VAL A 330 -12.22 5.31 14.22
CA VAL A 330 -11.73 6.53 13.56
C VAL A 330 -10.23 6.67 13.79
N GLU A 331 -9.48 6.90 12.72
CA GLU A 331 -8.03 7.03 12.70
C GLU A 331 -7.57 8.04 11.62
N MET A 332 -6.26 8.12 11.36
CA MET A 332 -5.69 9.23 10.58
C MET A 332 -4.80 8.84 9.39
N GLU A 333 -4.62 7.55 9.08
CA GLU A 333 -3.65 7.11 8.04
C GLU A 333 -4.26 6.18 6.99
N GLY A 334 -5.34 5.47 7.32
CA GLY A 334 -5.80 4.29 6.60
C GLY A 334 -6.19 4.56 5.16
N SER A 335 -6.73 5.75 4.84
CA SER A 335 -7.11 6.08 3.47
C SER A 335 -5.89 6.37 2.60
N GLY A 336 -4.85 7.00 3.17
CA GLY A 336 -3.58 7.19 2.47
C GLY A 336 -2.89 5.87 2.16
N VAL A 337 -2.87 4.93 3.12
CA VAL A 337 -2.36 3.57 2.89
C VAL A 337 -3.16 2.85 1.81
N ALA A 338 -4.49 2.94 1.87
CA ALA A 338 -5.38 2.31 0.90
C ALA A 338 -5.15 2.84 -0.53
N ASP A 339 -5.04 4.15 -0.71
CA ASP A 339 -4.80 4.77 -2.02
C ASP A 339 -3.41 4.42 -2.56
N ALA A 340 -2.37 4.43 -1.71
CA ALA A 340 -1.03 4.01 -2.13
C ALA A 340 -1.03 2.54 -2.59
N ALA A 341 -1.57 1.62 -1.79
CA ALA A 341 -1.67 0.21 -2.18
C ALA A 341 -2.45 0.02 -3.49
N TRP A 342 -3.60 0.71 -3.62
CA TRP A 342 -4.42 0.66 -4.83
C TRP A 342 -3.66 1.09 -6.08
N ASN A 343 -2.91 2.20 -6.01
CA ASN A 343 -2.15 2.72 -7.15
C ASN A 343 -1.01 1.79 -7.59
N HIS A 344 -0.51 0.94 -6.68
CA HIS A 344 0.48 -0.09 -6.97
C HIS A 344 -0.13 -1.45 -7.31
N SER A 345 -1.46 -1.54 -7.45
CA SER A 345 -2.18 -2.81 -7.72
C SER A 345 -1.90 -3.92 -6.70
N ILE A 346 -1.69 -3.54 -5.44
CA ILE A 346 -1.47 -4.48 -4.34
C ILE A 346 -2.61 -4.40 -3.32
N GLY A 347 -2.72 -5.43 -2.47
CA GLY A 347 -3.76 -5.48 -1.44
C GLY A 347 -3.42 -4.63 -0.22
N TYR A 348 -4.44 -4.27 0.57
CA TYR A 348 -4.21 -3.69 1.90
C TYR A 348 -5.21 -4.19 2.94
N LEU A 349 -4.91 -3.97 4.22
CA LEU A 349 -5.86 -4.12 5.33
C LEU A 349 -5.48 -3.14 6.46
N VAL A 350 -6.45 -2.77 7.29
CA VAL A 350 -6.23 -1.94 8.49
C VAL A 350 -6.66 -2.71 9.75
N VAL A 351 -5.77 -2.78 10.73
CA VAL A 351 -6.00 -3.38 12.05
C VAL A 351 -5.74 -2.33 13.13
N ARG A 352 -6.76 -2.03 13.93
CA ARG A 352 -6.70 -1.00 14.97
C ARG A 352 -7.04 -1.54 16.35
N GLY A 353 -6.21 -1.21 17.33
CA GLY A 353 -6.57 -1.35 18.75
C GLY A 353 -7.23 -0.07 19.26
N ILE A 354 -8.22 -0.20 20.13
CA ILE A 354 -9.01 0.94 20.57
C ILE A 354 -8.43 1.57 21.84
N CYS A 355 -8.05 2.84 21.75
CA CYS A 355 -7.40 3.59 22.84
C CYS A 355 -8.20 4.76 23.40
N ASP A 356 -9.23 5.23 22.69
CA ASP A 356 -10.12 6.32 23.12
C ASP A 356 -11.49 6.20 22.44
N TYR A 357 -12.38 7.17 22.69
CA TYR A 357 -13.75 7.21 22.15
C TYR A 357 -14.01 8.38 21.19
N CYS A 358 -12.97 9.03 20.66
CA CYS A 358 -13.09 10.24 19.84
C CYS A 358 -13.90 11.35 20.51
N ASP A 359 -13.78 11.50 21.83
CA ASP A 359 -14.47 12.53 22.61
C ASP A 359 -13.48 13.45 23.34
N ASP A 360 -14.04 14.36 24.13
CA ASP A 360 -13.34 15.37 24.90
C ASP A 360 -12.60 14.81 26.12
N LYS A 361 -12.78 13.52 26.45
CA LYS A 361 -12.19 12.85 27.61
C LYS A 361 -11.06 11.87 27.25
N LYS A 362 -10.51 12.01 26.05
CA LYS A 362 -9.37 11.20 25.55
C LYS A 362 -8.17 11.26 26.50
N GLY A 363 -7.64 10.09 26.85
CA GLY A 363 -6.37 9.91 27.55
C GLY A 363 -5.43 8.95 26.81
N ASP A 364 -4.16 8.90 27.22
CA ASP A 364 -3.12 8.12 26.53
C ASP A 364 -2.87 6.74 27.16
N GLU A 365 -3.54 6.45 28.27
CA GLU A 365 -3.33 5.25 29.09
C GLU A 365 -3.54 3.93 28.35
N TRP A 366 -4.48 3.88 27.40
CA TRP A 366 -4.79 2.67 26.66
C TRP A 366 -3.92 2.48 25.41
N GLN A 367 -3.10 3.47 25.02
CA GLN A 367 -2.40 3.44 23.71
C GLN A 367 -1.42 2.25 23.59
N ASN A 368 -0.64 1.97 24.63
CA ASN A 368 0.34 0.89 24.60
C ASN A 368 -0.33 -0.50 24.49
N TYR A 369 -1.34 -0.76 25.32
CA TYR A 369 -2.10 -2.00 25.23
C TYR A 369 -2.88 -2.12 23.92
N ALA A 370 -3.50 -1.03 23.44
CA ALA A 370 -4.19 -0.99 22.16
C ALA A 370 -3.24 -1.34 21.00
N ALA A 371 -2.01 -0.82 21.01
CA ALA A 371 -1.00 -1.17 20.03
C ALA A 371 -0.62 -2.66 20.08
N ILE A 372 -0.50 -3.24 21.28
CA ILE A 372 -0.23 -4.68 21.45
C ILE A 372 -1.35 -5.54 20.86
N VAL A 373 -2.62 -5.25 21.17
CA VAL A 373 -3.73 -6.09 20.69
C VAL A 373 -3.86 -6.03 19.17
N ALA A 374 -3.58 -4.88 18.55
CA ALA A 374 -3.54 -4.73 17.09
C ALA A 374 -2.39 -5.54 16.45
N ALA A 375 -1.19 -5.46 17.04
CA ALA A 375 -0.03 -6.19 16.57
C ALA A 375 -0.21 -7.72 16.73
N ALA A 376 -0.74 -8.16 17.86
CA ALA A 376 -1.02 -9.55 18.15
C ALA A 376 -2.08 -10.16 17.21
N TYR A 377 -3.13 -9.40 16.90
CA TYR A 377 -4.11 -9.81 15.89
C TYR A 377 -3.48 -9.90 14.50
N THR A 378 -2.67 -8.92 14.12
CA THR A 378 -1.97 -8.91 12.83
C THR A 378 -1.04 -10.11 12.67
N ARG A 379 -0.30 -10.47 13.72
CA ARG A 379 0.53 -11.67 13.75
C ARG A 379 -0.31 -12.93 13.53
N ALA A 380 -1.39 -13.10 14.28
CA ALA A 380 -2.30 -14.23 14.14
C ALA A 380 -2.97 -14.30 12.76
N LEU A 381 -3.28 -13.15 12.16
CA LEU A 381 -3.86 -13.05 10.83
C LEU A 381 -2.89 -13.54 9.76
N LEU A 382 -1.63 -13.12 9.82
CA LEU A 382 -0.61 -13.55 8.86
C LEU A 382 -0.29 -15.04 8.97
N GLU A 383 -0.36 -15.62 10.18
CA GLU A 383 -0.25 -17.07 10.38
C GLU A 383 -1.47 -17.86 9.87
N ALA A 384 -2.64 -17.21 9.76
CA ALA A 384 -3.86 -17.81 9.24
C ALA A 384 -3.97 -17.79 7.71
N VAL A 385 -3.11 -17.04 7.01
CA VAL A 385 -3.12 -16.98 5.54
C VAL A 385 -1.91 -17.70 4.92
N PRO A 386 -2.05 -18.29 3.72
CA PRO A 386 -0.93 -18.88 2.99
C PRO A 386 0.15 -17.84 2.68
N ALA A 387 1.41 -18.27 2.55
CA ALA A 387 2.50 -17.39 2.13
C ALA A 387 2.16 -16.63 0.85
N VAL A 388 2.25 -15.30 0.92
CA VAL A 388 2.01 -14.42 -0.22
C VAL A 388 3.20 -14.51 -1.17
N LYS A 389 2.95 -14.88 -2.42
CA LYS A 389 4.02 -15.05 -3.43
C LYS A 389 4.35 -13.72 -4.07
N ALA A 390 5.63 -13.41 -4.21
CA ALA A 390 6.08 -12.33 -5.08
C ALA A 390 5.62 -12.62 -6.52
N VAL A 391 5.05 -11.62 -7.20
CA VAL A 391 4.80 -11.72 -8.63
C VAL A 391 6.14 -11.50 -9.33
N SER A 392 6.62 -12.52 -10.06
CA SER A 392 7.80 -12.36 -10.91
C SER A 392 7.48 -11.36 -12.01
N VAL A 393 8.16 -10.21 -12.01
CA VAL A 393 8.20 -9.31 -13.16
C VAL A 393 8.81 -10.11 -14.30
N GLY A 394 7.99 -10.48 -15.27
CA GLY A 394 8.40 -11.31 -16.40
C GLY A 394 9.51 -10.59 -17.18
N ASP A 395 10.64 -11.27 -17.33
CA ASP A 395 11.73 -10.89 -18.21
C ASP A 395 11.18 -10.84 -19.65
N GLY A 396 11.16 -9.64 -20.23
CA GLY A 396 10.69 -9.39 -21.58
C GLY A 396 11.63 -10.00 -22.59
N GLY A 397 11.40 -11.28 -22.92
CA GLY A 397 12.11 -12.00 -23.96
C GLY A 397 12.01 -11.29 -25.30
N ASN A 398 13.14 -10.73 -25.69
CA ASN A 398 13.47 -10.16 -26.99
C ASN A 398 13.19 -11.17 -28.11
N ASN A 399 12.23 -10.88 -28.99
CA ASN A 399 12.20 -11.39 -30.35
C ASN A 399 11.84 -10.25 -31.29
N GLY A 400 12.72 -10.04 -32.28
CA GLY A 400 12.74 -8.87 -33.13
C GLY A 400 11.67 -8.84 -34.22
N SER A 401 11.58 -7.63 -34.79
CA SER A 401 11.00 -7.26 -36.10
C SER A 401 9.54 -7.62 -36.38
N ASP A 402 8.64 -6.68 -36.17
CA ASP A 402 8.18 -5.81 -37.27
C ASP A 402 7.54 -4.55 -36.72
N ARG A 403 7.72 -3.44 -37.45
CA ARG A 403 7.07 -2.16 -37.13
C ARG A 403 5.60 -2.25 -37.50
N ASP A 404 4.73 -2.19 -36.50
CA ASP A 404 3.37 -1.71 -36.68
C ASP A 404 3.02 -0.81 -35.48
N GLU A 405 2.68 0.45 -35.76
CA GLU A 405 2.23 1.42 -34.76
C GLU A 405 0.82 1.01 -34.31
N GLY A 406 0.74 0.02 -33.42
CA GLY A 406 -0.48 -0.56 -32.89
C GLY A 406 -0.66 -0.26 -31.40
N LYS A 407 -1.79 0.37 -31.07
CA LYS A 407 -2.35 0.71 -29.75
C LYS A 407 -1.98 -0.25 -28.59
N PRO A 408 -1.90 0.26 -27.35
CA PRO A 408 -1.57 -0.56 -26.18
C PRO A 408 -2.56 -1.73 -26.02
N VAL A 409 -2.01 -2.93 -25.91
CA VAL A 409 -2.74 -4.15 -25.52
C VAL A 409 -3.15 -3.98 -24.04
N PRO A 410 -4.45 -4.09 -23.70
CA PRO A 410 -4.90 -3.87 -22.33
C PRO A 410 -4.48 -5.02 -21.40
N SER A 411 -4.02 -4.68 -20.21
CA SER A 411 -3.74 -5.64 -19.13
C SER A 411 -5.04 -6.28 -18.60
N PRO A 412 -4.99 -7.43 -17.89
CA PRO A 412 -6.16 -8.20 -17.46
C PRO A 412 -7.03 -7.54 -16.36
N ALA A 413 -6.99 -6.21 -16.20
CA ALA A 413 -7.79 -5.45 -15.25
C ALA A 413 -9.09 -4.86 -15.87
N ASN A 414 -9.36 -5.11 -17.16
CA ASN A 414 -10.38 -4.40 -17.94
C ASN A 414 -11.65 -5.21 -18.28
N GLN A 415 -12.12 -6.07 -17.39
CA GLN A 415 -13.40 -6.77 -17.55
C GLN A 415 -14.52 -6.12 -16.72
N GLN A 416 -14.78 -4.83 -16.94
CA GLN A 416 -15.98 -4.16 -16.41
C GLN A 416 -16.46 -3.09 -17.40
N LEU A 417 -17.74 -2.74 -17.33
CA LEU A 417 -18.32 -1.69 -18.15
C LEU A 417 -17.74 -0.32 -17.74
N GLU A 418 -17.12 0.36 -18.71
CA GLU A 418 -16.50 1.68 -18.52
C GLU A 418 -17.48 2.67 -17.86
N LEU A 419 -16.97 3.58 -17.02
CA LEU A 419 -17.78 4.55 -16.29
C LEU A 419 -18.72 5.36 -17.19
N LYS A 420 -18.25 5.75 -18.39
CA LYS A 420 -19.07 6.48 -19.37
C LYS A 420 -20.29 5.69 -19.83
N ALA A 421 -20.14 4.38 -20.04
CA ALA A 421 -21.24 3.50 -20.44
C ALA A 421 -22.20 3.23 -19.28
N ARG A 422 -21.70 3.11 -18.04
CA ARG A 422 -22.54 2.99 -16.83
C ARG A 422 -23.39 4.21 -16.58
N ASN A 423 -22.79 5.40 -16.60
CA ASN A 423 -23.52 6.66 -16.41
C ASN A 423 -24.58 6.82 -17.50
N ARG A 424 -24.22 6.50 -18.76
CA ARG A 424 -25.20 6.60 -19.84
C ARG A 424 -26.36 5.61 -19.69
N LEU A 425 -26.10 4.38 -19.25
CA LEU A 425 -27.15 3.40 -18.98
C LEU A 425 -28.09 3.86 -17.84
N ALA A 426 -27.53 4.46 -16.79
CA ALA A 426 -28.33 5.06 -15.71
C ALA A 426 -29.20 6.21 -16.22
N ASP A 427 -28.66 7.11 -17.03
CA ASP A 427 -29.44 8.22 -17.63
C ASP A 427 -30.56 7.70 -18.53
N LEU A 428 -30.29 6.68 -19.36
CA LEU A 428 -31.31 6.04 -20.20
C LEU A 428 -32.41 5.44 -19.34
N LEU A 429 -32.05 4.73 -18.26
CA LEU A 429 -33.02 4.15 -17.32
C LEU A 429 -33.92 5.23 -16.69
N VAL A 430 -33.37 6.36 -16.25
CA VAL A 430 -34.17 7.48 -15.72
C VAL A 430 -35.10 8.05 -16.79
N ASN A 431 -34.60 8.27 -18.00
CA ASN A 431 -35.40 8.83 -19.10
C ASN A 431 -36.57 7.95 -19.54
N THR A 432 -36.54 6.64 -19.21
CA THR A 432 -37.67 5.74 -19.49
C THR A 432 -38.79 5.77 -18.44
N GLY A 433 -38.61 6.50 -17.33
CA GLY A 433 -39.53 6.49 -16.19
C GLY A 433 -39.48 5.18 -15.36
N LYS A 434 -38.70 4.18 -15.77
CA LYS A 434 -38.57 2.91 -15.04
C LYS A 434 -37.79 3.04 -13.73
N ALA A 435 -37.10 4.16 -13.51
CA ALA A 435 -36.41 4.49 -12.25
C ALA A 435 -37.32 5.12 -11.19
N GLU A 436 -38.55 5.52 -11.53
CA GLU A 436 -39.49 6.16 -10.59
C GLU A 436 -39.78 5.26 -9.39
N THR A 437 -39.87 5.85 -8.19
CA THR A 437 -40.04 5.14 -6.91
C THR A 437 -41.11 4.03 -6.94
N GLY A 438 -42.24 4.25 -7.61
CA GLY A 438 -43.32 3.24 -7.74
C GLY A 438 -42.97 2.04 -8.63
N SER A 439 -42.01 2.19 -9.54
CA SER A 439 -41.62 1.21 -10.56
C SER A 439 -40.38 0.37 -10.17
N ARG A 440 -39.55 0.86 -9.24
CA ARG A 440 -38.24 0.27 -8.87
C ARG A 440 -38.32 -1.20 -8.48
N SER A 441 -39.21 -1.54 -7.55
CA SER A 441 -39.36 -2.93 -7.07
C SER A 441 -39.81 -3.89 -8.18
N ALA A 442 -40.65 -3.41 -9.10
CA ALA A 442 -41.12 -4.21 -10.23
C ALA A 442 -40.02 -4.39 -11.30
N LEU A 443 -39.24 -3.32 -11.57
CA LEU A 443 -38.07 -3.38 -12.44
C LEU A 443 -37.06 -4.40 -11.92
N CYS A 444 -36.67 -4.32 -10.63
CA CYS A 444 -35.70 -5.25 -10.03
C CYS A 444 -36.13 -6.71 -10.22
N ARG A 445 -37.40 -7.04 -9.96
CA ARG A 445 -37.90 -8.42 -10.16
C ARG A 445 -37.85 -8.87 -11.61
N ARG A 446 -38.12 -7.98 -12.59
CA ARG A 446 -38.08 -8.33 -14.02
C ARG A 446 -36.67 -8.62 -14.52
N ILE A 447 -35.66 -8.03 -13.89
CA ILE A 447 -34.24 -8.27 -14.21
C ILE A 447 -33.58 -9.30 -13.27
N ASP A 448 -34.38 -10.10 -12.57
CA ASP A 448 -33.93 -11.13 -11.60
C ASP A 448 -33.07 -10.59 -10.44
N VAL A 449 -33.46 -9.44 -9.91
CA VAL A 449 -32.85 -8.80 -8.74
C VAL A 449 -33.88 -8.70 -7.63
N ASP A 450 -33.58 -9.28 -6.46
CA ASP A 450 -34.45 -9.19 -5.28
C ASP A 450 -34.45 -7.76 -4.71
N PRO A 451 -35.55 -7.00 -4.79
CA PRO A 451 -35.60 -5.64 -4.27
C PRO A 451 -35.48 -5.58 -2.74
N GLY A 452 -35.79 -6.66 -2.01
CA GLY A 452 -35.65 -6.72 -0.56
C GLY A 452 -34.20 -6.72 -0.08
N ARG A 453 -33.25 -7.04 -0.95
CA ARG A 453 -31.81 -7.02 -0.67
C ARG A 453 -31.14 -5.69 -1.01
N LEU A 454 -31.89 -4.74 -1.57
CA LEU A 454 -31.37 -3.45 -2.00
C LEU A 454 -31.84 -2.36 -1.02
N SER A 455 -30.95 -1.92 -0.15
CA SER A 455 -31.24 -0.87 0.84
C SER A 455 -31.62 0.48 0.22
N PHE A 456 -31.33 0.68 -1.07
CA PHE A 456 -31.57 1.91 -1.82
C PHE A 456 -32.84 1.89 -2.68
N VAL A 457 -33.55 0.75 -2.82
CA VAL A 457 -34.75 0.67 -3.69
C VAL A 457 -35.81 1.69 -3.32
N ALA A 458 -36.02 1.95 -2.02
CA ALA A 458 -37.04 2.88 -1.53
C ALA A 458 -36.51 4.29 -1.18
N ARG A 459 -35.24 4.60 -1.50
CA ARG A 459 -34.58 5.84 -1.07
C ARG A 459 -33.95 6.58 -2.25
N GLY A 460 -33.61 7.84 -2.07
CA GLY A 460 -32.90 8.64 -3.06
C GLY A 460 -33.74 9.04 -4.28
N SER A 461 -33.13 9.88 -5.13
CA SER A 461 -33.70 10.29 -6.42
C SER A 461 -33.72 9.13 -7.42
N ASP A 462 -34.44 9.30 -8.52
CA ASP A 462 -34.46 8.31 -9.61
C ASP A 462 -33.08 8.10 -10.23
N GLN A 463 -32.27 9.17 -10.27
CA GLN A 463 -30.87 9.10 -10.71
C GLN A 463 -30.00 8.32 -9.72
N ASP A 464 -30.21 8.49 -8.40
CA ASP A 464 -29.47 7.74 -7.39
C ASP A 464 -29.77 6.24 -7.53
N PHE A 465 -31.05 5.88 -7.62
CA PHE A 465 -31.47 4.49 -7.83
C PHE A 465 -30.88 3.90 -9.12
N ALA A 466 -30.98 4.61 -10.24
CA ALA A 466 -30.47 4.13 -11.53
C ALA A 466 -28.95 3.93 -11.49
N THR A 467 -28.23 4.88 -10.89
CA THR A 467 -26.77 4.83 -10.75
C THR A 467 -26.33 3.69 -9.83
N GLU A 468 -26.98 3.54 -8.68
CA GLU A 468 -26.68 2.48 -7.71
C GLU A 468 -27.00 1.09 -8.29
N LEU A 469 -28.11 0.92 -8.98
CA LEU A 469 -28.49 -0.35 -9.62
C LEU A 469 -27.47 -0.75 -10.70
N VAL A 470 -27.14 0.15 -11.63
CA VAL A 470 -26.18 -0.13 -12.71
C VAL A 470 -24.79 -0.43 -12.15
N ASN A 471 -24.35 0.32 -11.13
CA ASN A 471 -23.06 0.10 -10.47
C ASN A 471 -23.02 -1.21 -9.69
N LEU A 472 -24.10 -1.57 -9.00
CA LEU A 472 -24.20 -2.83 -8.29
C LEU A 472 -24.08 -4.02 -9.25
N LEU A 473 -24.83 -4.00 -10.36
CA LEU A 473 -24.80 -5.09 -11.32
C LEU A 473 -23.43 -5.21 -12.00
N ASN A 474 -22.84 -4.08 -12.41
CA ASN A 474 -21.51 -4.08 -13.03
C ASN A 474 -20.41 -4.54 -12.06
N THR A 475 -20.41 -4.04 -10.82
CA THR A 475 -19.37 -4.38 -9.82
C THR A 475 -19.40 -5.86 -9.47
N ASN A 476 -20.60 -6.44 -9.39
CA ASN A 476 -20.78 -7.87 -9.12
C ASN A 476 -20.73 -8.75 -10.36
N ARG A 477 -20.34 -8.20 -11.53
CA ARG A 477 -20.28 -8.91 -12.81
C ARG A 477 -21.58 -9.64 -13.19
N ARG A 478 -22.72 -9.06 -12.80
CA ARG A 478 -24.08 -9.54 -13.12
C ARG A 478 -24.48 -9.08 -14.52
N TYR A 479 -23.74 -9.57 -15.53
CA TYR A 479 -23.91 -9.14 -16.92
C TYR A 479 -25.23 -9.61 -17.55
N THR A 480 -25.73 -10.78 -17.14
CA THR A 480 -27.05 -11.29 -17.55
C THR A 480 -28.15 -10.30 -17.13
N GLU A 481 -28.07 -9.77 -15.92
CA GLU A 481 -29.03 -8.82 -15.37
C GLU A 481 -28.84 -7.41 -15.94
N LEU A 482 -27.61 -7.03 -16.31
CA LEU A 482 -27.38 -5.80 -17.09
C LEU A 482 -28.00 -5.90 -18.49
N ILE A 483 -27.93 -7.06 -19.14
CA ILE A 483 -28.59 -7.29 -20.44
C ILE A 483 -30.11 -7.26 -20.26
N ALA A 484 -30.64 -7.93 -19.24
CA ALA A 484 -32.06 -7.87 -18.92
C ALA A 484 -32.54 -6.45 -18.62
N LEU A 485 -31.70 -5.62 -17.98
CA LEU A 485 -31.98 -4.20 -17.79
C LEU A 485 -32.04 -3.43 -19.11
N CYS A 486 -31.14 -3.71 -20.06
CA CYS A 486 -31.22 -3.16 -21.41
C CYS A 486 -32.54 -3.58 -22.10
N ASP A 487 -32.91 -4.86 -22.03
CA ASP A 487 -34.16 -5.39 -22.60
C ASP A 487 -35.39 -4.70 -22.01
N GLU A 488 -35.36 -4.42 -20.71
CA GLU A 488 -36.47 -3.73 -20.05
C GLU A 488 -36.63 -2.29 -20.53
N ILE A 489 -35.56 -1.53 -20.71
CA ILE A 489 -35.67 -0.10 -21.03
C ILE A 489 -35.81 0.16 -22.54
N GLU A 490 -35.33 -0.75 -23.39
CA GLU A 490 -35.32 -0.60 -24.85
C GLU A 490 -36.69 -0.21 -25.47
N PRO A 491 -37.83 -0.82 -25.09
CA PRO A 491 -39.13 -0.51 -25.71
C PRO A 491 -39.61 0.93 -25.47
N ALA A 492 -39.08 1.61 -24.45
CA ALA A 492 -39.46 2.97 -24.08
C ALA A 492 -38.54 4.04 -24.72
N LEU A 493 -37.54 3.65 -25.51
CA LEU A 493 -36.56 4.55 -26.11
C LEU A 493 -36.89 4.88 -27.57
N GLY A 494 -36.65 6.14 -27.97
CA GLY A 494 -36.63 6.55 -29.37
C GLY A 494 -35.34 6.12 -30.10
N ASP A 495 -35.27 6.34 -31.42
CA ASP A 495 -34.23 5.80 -32.30
C ASP A 495 -32.78 6.13 -31.88
N ASN A 496 -32.51 7.36 -31.45
CA ASN A 496 -31.14 7.78 -31.09
C ASN A 496 -30.68 7.19 -29.73
N PRO A 497 -31.45 7.33 -28.63
CA PRO A 497 -31.17 6.62 -27.38
C PRO A 497 -31.06 5.10 -27.53
N ARG A 498 -31.86 4.49 -28.41
CA ARG A 498 -31.80 3.05 -28.68
C ARG A 498 -30.47 2.60 -29.28
N ARG A 499 -29.95 3.34 -30.27
CA ARG A 499 -28.61 3.08 -30.85
C ARG A 499 -27.48 3.19 -29.82
N GLU A 500 -27.63 4.07 -28.83
CA GLU A 500 -26.66 4.19 -27.74
C GLU A 500 -26.77 3.02 -26.76
N LEU A 501 -28.00 2.58 -26.46
CA LEU A 501 -28.25 1.37 -25.66
C LEU A 501 -27.65 0.12 -26.34
N ASP A 502 -27.80 -0.03 -27.66
CA ASP A 502 -27.25 -1.15 -28.42
C ASP A 502 -25.72 -1.23 -28.29
N LYS A 503 -25.03 -0.09 -28.39
CA LYS A 503 -23.57 -0.01 -28.19
C LYS A 503 -23.17 -0.41 -26.77
N ILE A 504 -23.97 -0.06 -25.77
CA ILE A 504 -23.72 -0.45 -24.37
C ILE A 504 -23.95 -1.95 -24.20
N ARG A 505 -25.04 -2.49 -24.76
CA ARG A 505 -25.38 -3.91 -24.77
C ARG A 505 -24.28 -4.75 -25.43
N GLU A 506 -23.76 -4.35 -26.58
CA GLU A 506 -22.62 -5.02 -27.24
C GLU A 506 -21.38 -5.09 -26.35
N LYS A 507 -21.09 -4.02 -25.59
CA LYS A 507 -19.98 -4.01 -24.64
C LYS A 507 -20.24 -5.00 -23.49
N ILE A 508 -21.46 -5.04 -22.96
CA ILE A 508 -21.83 -5.97 -21.88
C ILE A 508 -21.72 -7.43 -22.37
N VAL A 509 -22.18 -7.74 -23.58
CA VAL A 509 -22.07 -9.09 -24.16
C VAL A 509 -20.60 -9.50 -24.33
N LYS A 510 -19.74 -8.59 -24.80
CA LYS A 510 -18.29 -8.86 -24.88
C LYS A 510 -17.69 -9.17 -23.51
N LEU A 511 -18.14 -8.47 -22.46
CA LEU A 511 -17.71 -8.69 -21.08
C LEU A 511 -18.23 -10.01 -20.48
N GLN A 512 -19.39 -10.50 -20.94
CA GLN A 512 -19.96 -11.76 -20.47
C GLN A 512 -19.23 -12.98 -21.03
N VAL A 513 -18.63 -12.86 -22.22
CA VAL A 513 -17.93 -13.96 -22.92
C VAL A 513 -16.42 -13.98 -22.59
N SER A 514 -15.88 -12.87 -22.07
CA SER A 514 -14.49 -12.73 -21.62
C SER A 514 -14.32 -13.09 -20.15
#